data_AF-A0A2N5S5M2-F1
#
_entry.id   AF-A0A2N5S5M2-F1
#
_cell.length_a   1.000
_cell.length_b   1.000
_cell.length_c   1.000
_cell.angle_alpha   90.00
_cell.angle_beta   90.00
_cell.angle_gamma   90.00
#
_symmetry.space_group_name_H-M   'P 1'
#
loop_
_entity.id
_entity.type
_entity.pdbx_description
1 polymer ?
#
loop_
_entity_poly.entity_id
_entity_poly.type
_entity_poly.pdbx_seq_one_letter_code
_entity_poly.pdbx_strand_id
1 'polypeptide(L)'
;MLLWFPYKVKGNFATDVIRSQPLASLPPLAAKAAKGLRKKSASSSSSPPTVTVDEAFQYIHTQFASSKTSMKQRQRILLKLIAYLVHNHFDAVDLKAWTDELAKTVEFDRSRVGEEVAIVTHGFYTLLLRYRGEETETSVLRAKMTEWLDEVELRLAGPLLNAPNLSVWSRELFKPQIGFSPQLQTWSKLIKLLRNEQNLKVLTKRISDREWYLVANNLDIMEEIFSSQPPTPLSSHTRVAALALLFHAMYIPSHEVRKKAVDTARALLSEGRFFLFKHEWTLLEKFTNDFVENRPGKQIPI
;
A
#
# COMPACT_ATOMS: atom_id res chain seq x y z
N MET A 1 -7.91 10.24 1.92
CA MET A 1 -7.99 9.10 0.97
C MET A 1 -8.38 7.86 1.75
N LEU A 2 -9.24 6.97 1.22
CA LEU A 2 -9.47 5.67 1.84
C LEU A 2 -8.22 4.80 1.72
N LEU A 3 -8.07 3.80 2.60
CA LEU A 3 -6.99 2.82 2.50
C LEU A 3 -7.01 2.19 1.11
N TRP A 4 -5.90 2.32 0.39
CA TRP A 4 -5.77 1.81 -0.97
C TRP A 4 -5.27 0.38 -0.95
N PHE A 5 -5.90 -0.46 -1.77
CA PHE A 5 -5.54 -1.84 -1.96
C PHE A 5 -5.22 -2.08 -3.42
N PRO A 6 -3.99 -2.51 -3.76
CA PRO A 6 -3.65 -2.85 -5.14
C PRO A 6 -4.60 -3.91 -5.71
N TYR A 7 -5.09 -4.81 -4.86
CA TYR A 7 -6.00 -5.88 -5.25
C TYR A 7 -7.49 -5.48 -5.39
N LYS A 8 -7.86 -4.22 -5.09
CA LYS A 8 -9.25 -3.71 -5.25
C LYS A 8 -9.35 -2.47 -6.14
N VAL A 9 -8.30 -2.17 -6.91
CA VAL A 9 -8.31 -1.01 -7.81
C VAL A 9 -9.37 -1.21 -8.89
N LYS A 10 -10.27 -0.22 -9.04
CA LYS A 10 -11.29 -0.24 -10.08
C LYS A 10 -10.66 0.08 -11.45
N GLY A 11 -11.02 -0.73 -12.44
CA GLY A 11 -10.43 -0.65 -13.78
C GLY A 11 -9.17 -1.50 -13.89
N ASN A 12 -8.59 -1.55 -15.09
CA ASN A 12 -7.46 -2.40 -15.39
C ASN A 12 -6.47 -1.59 -16.25
N PHE A 13 -5.20 -1.54 -15.82
CA PHE A 13 -4.16 -0.78 -16.50
C PHE A 13 -3.97 -1.24 -17.95
N ALA A 14 -3.84 -2.55 -18.19
CA ALA A 14 -3.70 -3.11 -19.52
C ALA A 14 -4.89 -2.76 -20.44
N THR A 15 -6.11 -2.73 -19.90
CA THR A 15 -7.30 -2.28 -20.65
C THR A 15 -7.23 -0.80 -21.03
N ASP A 16 -6.69 0.05 -20.15
CA ASP A 16 -6.51 1.47 -20.46
C ASP A 16 -5.44 1.67 -21.54
N VAL A 17 -4.34 0.89 -21.50
CA VAL A 17 -3.32 0.90 -22.56
C VAL A 17 -3.92 0.51 -23.90
N ILE A 18 -4.62 -0.62 -23.98
CA ILE A 18 -5.23 -1.11 -25.22
C ILE A 18 -6.23 -0.08 -25.80
N ARG A 19 -7.03 0.56 -24.95
CA ARG A 19 -7.99 1.58 -25.40
C ARG A 19 -7.35 2.88 -25.86
N SER A 20 -6.12 3.15 -25.44
CA SER A 20 -5.37 4.34 -25.84
C SER A 20 -4.72 4.20 -27.21
N GLN A 21 -4.59 2.97 -27.71
CA GLN A 21 -3.99 2.69 -29.00
C GLN A 21 -4.90 3.12 -30.16
N PRO A 22 -4.33 3.60 -31.29
CA PRO A 22 -5.08 3.82 -32.51
C PRO A 22 -5.75 2.52 -32.99
N LEU A 23 -6.96 2.61 -33.54
CA LEU A 23 -7.73 1.46 -34.06
C LEU A 23 -6.97 0.58 -35.07
N ALA A 24 -5.88 1.09 -35.67
CA ALA A 24 -5.04 0.36 -36.62
C ALA A 24 -4.05 -0.65 -35.99
N SER A 25 -3.81 -0.61 -34.67
CA SER A 25 -2.88 -1.53 -33.99
C SER A 25 -3.56 -2.58 -33.11
N LEU A 26 -4.90 -2.62 -33.09
CA LEU A 26 -5.64 -3.64 -32.34
C LEU A 26 -5.64 -4.98 -33.12
N PRO A 27 -5.38 -6.13 -32.47
CA PRO A 27 -5.64 -7.42 -33.09
C PRO A 27 -7.12 -7.49 -33.50
N PRO A 28 -7.44 -8.15 -34.64
CA PRO A 28 -8.78 -8.11 -35.20
C PRO A 28 -9.81 -8.62 -34.18
N LEU A 29 -10.64 -7.70 -33.68
CA LEU A 29 -11.82 -8.01 -32.91
C LEU A 29 -12.73 -8.85 -33.82
N ALA A 30 -12.79 -10.15 -33.55
CA ALA A 30 -13.67 -11.07 -34.26
C ALA A 30 -15.09 -10.50 -34.24
N ALA A 31 -15.53 -10.02 -35.40
CA ALA A 31 -16.85 -9.46 -35.61
C ALA A 31 -17.89 -10.56 -35.41
N LYS A 32 -18.48 -10.64 -34.22
CA LYS A 32 -19.69 -11.45 -34.01
C LYS A 32 -20.90 -10.61 -34.40
N ALA A 33 -21.44 -10.96 -35.57
CA ALA A 33 -22.70 -10.46 -36.08
C ALA A 33 -23.82 -10.57 -35.05
N ALA A 34 -24.62 -9.50 -34.96
CA ALA A 34 -25.82 -9.46 -34.16
C ALA A 34 -26.87 -10.45 -34.69
N LYS A 35 -27.35 -11.34 -33.81
CA LYS A 35 -28.72 -11.87 -33.80
C LYS A 35 -29.04 -12.25 -32.36
N GLY A 36 -30.10 -11.67 -31.82
CA GLY A 36 -30.42 -11.73 -30.40
C GLY A 36 -30.87 -13.11 -29.93
N LEU A 37 -30.62 -13.42 -28.66
CA LEU A 37 -31.60 -13.88 -27.66
C LEU A 37 -30.90 -14.17 -26.33
N ARG A 38 -31.56 -13.78 -25.23
CA ARG A 38 -31.40 -14.22 -23.83
C ARG A 38 -30.02 -14.07 -23.16
N LYS A 39 -29.99 -13.12 -22.20
CA LYS A 39 -29.03 -13.05 -21.08
C LYS A 39 -28.99 -14.39 -20.33
N LYS A 40 -27.93 -15.16 -20.54
CA LYS A 40 -27.36 -16.06 -19.53
C LYS A 40 -26.03 -15.47 -19.10
N SER A 41 -25.87 -15.28 -17.80
CA SER A 41 -24.62 -14.87 -17.16
C SER A 41 -23.56 -15.93 -17.44
N ALA A 42 -22.68 -15.65 -18.40
CA ALA A 42 -21.44 -16.37 -18.56
C ALA A 42 -20.39 -15.67 -17.70
N SER A 43 -19.98 -16.35 -16.64
CA SER A 43 -18.72 -16.11 -15.93
C SER A 43 -17.57 -16.27 -16.92
N SER A 44 -17.14 -15.18 -17.55
CA SER A 44 -15.93 -15.20 -18.36
C SER A 44 -14.72 -15.03 -17.44
N SER A 45 -14.09 -16.15 -17.12
CA SER A 45 -12.69 -16.23 -16.71
C SER A 45 -11.80 -15.85 -17.91
N SER A 46 -11.83 -14.58 -18.31
CA SER A 46 -10.85 -14.06 -19.27
C SER A 46 -9.61 -13.65 -18.47
N SER A 47 -8.51 -14.35 -18.68
CA SER A 47 -7.19 -13.86 -18.30
C SER A 47 -7.06 -12.38 -18.69
N PRO A 48 -6.54 -11.51 -17.81
CA PRO A 48 -6.39 -10.10 -18.14
C PRO A 48 -5.55 -9.97 -19.43
N PRO A 49 -5.90 -9.04 -20.33
CA PRO A 49 -5.18 -8.89 -21.58
C PRO A 49 -3.71 -8.53 -21.28
N THR A 50 -2.79 -9.28 -21.88
CA THR A 50 -1.35 -9.04 -21.77
C THR A 50 -0.99 -7.86 -22.68
N VAL A 51 -0.32 -6.87 -22.12
CA VAL A 51 0.18 -5.69 -22.85
C VAL A 51 1.69 -5.77 -22.87
N THR A 52 2.30 -5.42 -24.01
CA THR A 52 3.76 -5.41 -24.10
C THR A 52 4.34 -4.27 -23.26
N VAL A 53 5.58 -4.44 -22.78
CA VAL A 53 6.27 -3.42 -21.97
C VAL A 53 6.33 -2.08 -22.73
N ASP A 54 6.63 -2.12 -24.03
CA ASP A 54 6.73 -0.93 -24.88
C ASP A 54 5.42 -0.16 -25.00
N GLU A 55 4.30 -0.86 -25.25
CA GLU A 55 2.98 -0.24 -25.36
C GLU A 55 2.56 0.43 -24.04
N ALA A 56 2.86 -0.23 -22.92
CA ALA A 56 2.56 0.30 -21.60
C ALA A 56 3.39 1.55 -21.29
N PHE A 57 4.68 1.54 -21.60
CA PHE A 57 5.57 2.67 -21.37
C PHE A 57 5.18 3.86 -22.24
N GLN A 58 4.85 3.61 -23.51
CA GLN A 58 4.34 4.64 -24.41
C GLN A 58 3.04 5.28 -23.86
N TYR A 59 2.10 4.47 -23.36
CA TYR A 59 0.88 4.98 -22.73
C TYR A 59 1.21 5.86 -21.52
N ILE A 60 2.07 5.37 -20.62
CA ILE A 60 2.50 6.11 -19.42
C ILE A 60 3.11 7.46 -19.80
N HIS A 61 4.12 7.46 -20.68
CA HIS A 61 4.76 8.71 -21.13
C HIS A 61 3.76 9.68 -21.74
N THR A 62 2.84 9.19 -22.58
CA THR A 62 1.81 10.03 -23.22
C THR A 62 0.88 10.66 -22.17
N GLN A 63 0.44 9.90 -21.17
CA GLN A 63 -0.43 10.42 -20.14
C GLN A 63 0.27 11.42 -19.21
N PHE A 64 1.53 11.18 -18.86
CA PHE A 64 2.27 12.00 -17.90
C PHE A 64 2.84 13.28 -18.52
N ALA A 65 3.17 13.27 -19.82
CA ALA A 65 3.60 14.46 -20.57
C ALA A 65 2.42 15.38 -20.95
N SER A 66 1.19 14.87 -20.98
CA SER A 66 0.02 15.64 -21.39
C SER A 66 -0.42 16.65 -20.32
N SER A 67 -0.46 17.93 -20.69
CA SER A 67 -1.00 19.01 -19.84
C SER A 67 -2.49 18.85 -19.52
N LYS A 68 -3.20 17.99 -20.25
CA LYS A 68 -4.62 17.67 -20.02
C LYS A 68 -4.82 16.65 -18.89
N THR A 69 -3.78 15.93 -18.49
CA THR A 69 -3.87 14.92 -17.44
C THR A 69 -3.75 15.58 -16.08
N SER A 70 -4.85 15.62 -15.33
CA SER A 70 -4.87 16.14 -13.96
C SER A 70 -4.05 15.27 -12.99
N MET A 71 -3.59 15.86 -11.89
CA MET A 71 -2.91 15.12 -10.80
C MET A 71 -3.71 13.92 -10.29
N LYS A 72 -5.04 14.04 -10.18
CA LYS A 72 -5.90 12.91 -9.76
C LYS A 72 -5.93 11.79 -10.79
N GLN A 73 -5.81 12.09 -12.09
CA GLN A 73 -5.71 11.08 -13.13
C GLN A 73 -4.35 10.38 -13.09
N ARG A 74 -3.25 11.12 -12.95
CA ARG A 74 -1.89 10.57 -12.76
C ARG A 74 -1.84 9.61 -11.57
N GLN A 75 -2.34 10.04 -10.41
CA GLN A 75 -2.47 9.18 -9.22
C GLN A 75 -3.27 7.90 -9.52
N ARG A 76 -4.41 7.98 -10.22
CA ARG A 76 -5.20 6.79 -10.59
C ARG A 76 -4.44 5.86 -11.54
N ILE A 77 -3.66 6.39 -12.47
CA ILE A 77 -2.83 5.60 -13.38
C ILE A 77 -1.76 4.86 -12.57
N LEU A 78 -1.04 5.53 -11.67
CA LEU A 78 -0.05 4.89 -10.78
C LEU A 78 -0.67 3.76 -9.95
N LEU A 79 -1.83 3.99 -9.34
CA LEU A 79 -2.52 2.97 -8.55
C LEU A 79 -2.92 1.75 -9.40
N LYS A 80 -3.37 1.97 -10.64
CA LYS A 80 -3.70 0.88 -11.58
C LYS A 80 -2.45 0.14 -12.06
N LEU A 81 -1.37 0.86 -12.31
CA LEU A 81 -0.08 0.30 -12.71
C LEU A 81 0.48 -0.59 -11.60
N ILE A 82 0.56 -0.09 -10.36
CA ILE A 82 1.03 -0.92 -9.24
C ILE A 82 0.12 -2.13 -9.02
N ALA A 83 -1.21 -1.97 -9.14
CA ALA A 83 -2.13 -3.10 -9.10
C ALA A 83 -1.80 -4.14 -10.18
N TYR A 84 -1.55 -3.71 -11.41
CA TYR A 84 -1.13 -4.58 -12.50
C TYR A 84 0.19 -5.31 -12.18
N LEU A 85 1.19 -4.61 -11.62
CA LEU A 85 2.46 -5.20 -11.23
C LEU A 85 2.34 -6.23 -10.09
N VAL A 86 1.42 -6.02 -9.16
CA VAL A 86 1.18 -6.95 -8.04
C VAL A 86 0.43 -8.20 -8.47
N HIS A 87 -0.48 -8.07 -9.45
CA HIS A 87 -1.32 -9.19 -9.93
C HIS A 87 -0.64 -10.08 -10.97
N ASN A 88 0.37 -9.57 -11.66
CA ASN A 88 1.13 -10.33 -12.65
C ASN A 88 2.51 -10.67 -12.09
N HIS A 89 3.04 -11.81 -12.50
CA HIS A 89 4.41 -12.19 -12.19
C HIS A 89 5.31 -11.77 -13.35
N PHE A 90 6.45 -11.16 -13.01
CA PHE A 90 7.46 -10.70 -13.93
C PHE A 90 8.81 -11.28 -13.50
N ASP A 91 9.63 -11.63 -14.48
CA ASP A 91 11.02 -11.97 -14.19
C ASP A 91 11.80 -10.72 -13.73
N ALA A 92 13.01 -10.94 -13.22
CA ALA A 92 13.87 -9.88 -12.72
C ALA A 92 14.18 -8.77 -13.75
N VAL A 93 14.24 -9.08 -15.05
CA VAL A 93 14.56 -8.11 -16.11
C VAL A 93 13.38 -7.19 -16.36
N ASP A 94 12.19 -7.77 -16.56
CA ASP A 94 10.95 -7.02 -16.75
C ASP A 94 10.60 -6.21 -15.50
N LEU A 95 10.76 -6.81 -14.31
CA LEU A 95 10.48 -6.13 -13.05
C LEU A 95 11.39 -4.91 -12.86
N LYS A 96 12.66 -5.02 -13.24
CA LYS A 96 13.57 -3.87 -13.25
C LYS A 96 13.07 -2.78 -14.20
N ALA A 97 12.71 -3.14 -15.44
CA ALA A 97 12.21 -2.18 -16.42
C ALA A 97 10.95 -1.44 -15.91
N TRP A 98 9.98 -2.17 -15.35
CA TRP A 98 8.76 -1.60 -14.81
C TRP A 98 9.01 -0.66 -13.62
N THR A 99 9.92 -1.02 -12.74
CA THR A 99 10.23 -0.21 -11.55
C THR A 99 11.08 1.01 -11.87
N ASP A 100 11.98 0.91 -12.86
CA ASP A 100 12.67 2.06 -13.44
C ASP A 100 11.69 3.03 -14.08
N GLU A 101 10.73 2.52 -14.85
CA GLU A 101 9.71 3.35 -15.47
C GLU A 101 8.81 4.02 -14.43
N LEU A 102 8.34 3.26 -13.42
CA LEU A 102 7.52 3.82 -12.34
C LEU A 102 8.23 4.98 -11.63
N ALA A 103 9.53 4.86 -11.35
CA ALA A 103 10.32 5.93 -10.73
C ALA A 103 10.43 7.17 -11.62
N LYS A 104 10.67 7.00 -12.94
CA LYS A 104 10.81 8.10 -13.90
C LYS A 104 9.53 8.93 -14.08
N THR A 105 8.36 8.32 -13.90
CA THR A 105 7.08 9.03 -14.07
C THR A 105 6.82 10.11 -13.03
N VAL A 106 7.49 10.03 -11.87
CA VAL A 106 7.28 10.97 -10.78
C VAL A 106 8.24 12.14 -10.94
N GLU A 107 7.67 13.31 -11.22
CA GLU A 107 8.43 14.55 -11.25
C GLU A 107 8.66 15.07 -9.83
N PHE A 108 9.92 15.35 -9.51
CA PHE A 108 10.35 15.94 -8.24
C PHE A 108 10.22 17.47 -8.22
N ASP A 109 9.13 18.01 -8.78
CA ASP A 109 8.87 19.45 -8.75
C ASP A 109 8.30 19.86 -7.39
N ARG A 110 9.04 20.73 -6.68
CA ARG A 110 8.71 21.32 -5.37
C ARG A 110 7.29 21.91 -5.29
N SER A 111 6.70 22.32 -6.41
CA SER A 111 5.36 22.93 -6.45
C SER A 111 4.19 21.92 -6.47
N ARG A 112 4.45 20.63 -6.76
CA ARG A 112 3.42 19.59 -7.00
C ARG A 112 3.47 18.40 -6.03
N VAL A 113 4.27 18.50 -4.98
CA VAL A 113 4.77 17.32 -4.25
C VAL A 113 3.76 16.70 -3.28
N GLY A 114 3.70 15.36 -3.33
CA GLY A 114 3.42 14.55 -2.15
C GLY A 114 2.91 13.16 -2.48
N GLU A 115 1.71 13.11 -3.03
CA GLU A 115 0.95 11.87 -3.04
C GLU A 115 1.40 10.90 -4.15
N GLU A 116 1.88 11.38 -5.30
CA GLU A 116 2.44 10.49 -6.35
C GLU A 116 3.68 9.75 -5.84
N VAL A 117 4.60 10.49 -5.19
CA VAL A 117 5.79 9.92 -4.53
C VAL A 117 5.36 8.88 -3.50
N ALA A 118 4.40 9.21 -2.63
CA ALA A 118 3.89 8.28 -1.63
C ALA A 118 3.28 7.01 -2.23
N ILE A 119 2.50 7.15 -3.32
CA ILE A 119 1.89 6.03 -4.04
C ILE A 119 2.99 5.11 -4.58
N VAL A 120 4.02 5.66 -5.23
CA VAL A 120 5.15 4.87 -5.75
C VAL A 120 5.91 4.19 -4.62
N THR A 121 6.23 4.91 -3.54
CA THR A 121 6.93 4.31 -2.38
C THR A 121 6.14 3.17 -1.74
N HIS A 122 4.83 3.35 -1.52
CA HIS A 122 3.97 2.25 -1.05
C HIS A 122 3.85 1.12 -2.08
N GLY A 123 3.92 1.44 -3.37
CA GLY A 123 3.94 0.46 -4.45
C GLY A 123 5.17 -0.43 -4.38
N PHE A 124 6.37 0.15 -4.25
CA PHE A 124 7.61 -0.62 -4.07
C PHE A 124 7.60 -1.48 -2.81
N TYR A 125 7.16 -0.94 -1.66
CA TYR A 125 6.99 -1.77 -0.46
C TYR A 125 5.99 -2.90 -0.67
N THR A 126 4.91 -2.68 -1.41
CA THR A 126 3.95 -3.74 -1.70
C THR A 126 4.51 -4.80 -2.65
N LEU A 127 5.30 -4.40 -3.65
CA LEU A 127 6.01 -5.34 -4.52
C LEU A 127 7.04 -6.16 -3.73
N LEU A 128 7.78 -5.54 -2.82
CA LEU A 128 8.71 -6.23 -1.91
C LEU A 128 8.00 -7.29 -1.04
N LEU A 129 6.76 -7.02 -0.61
CA LEU A 129 5.96 -8.04 0.08
C LEU A 129 5.51 -9.16 -0.86
N ARG A 130 5.11 -8.82 -2.10
CA ARG A 130 4.63 -9.79 -3.10
C ARG A 130 5.71 -10.77 -3.53
N TYR A 131 6.90 -10.29 -3.83
CA TYR A 131 8.02 -11.11 -4.34
C TYR A 131 8.85 -11.72 -3.22
N ARG A 132 8.41 -11.61 -1.96
CA ARG A 132 9.20 -12.07 -0.83
C ARG A 132 9.42 -13.58 -0.88
N GLY A 133 10.69 -13.99 -0.86
CA GLY A 133 11.10 -15.39 -1.04
C GLY A 133 11.59 -15.70 -2.45
N GLU A 134 11.35 -14.80 -3.42
CA GLU A 134 11.89 -14.83 -4.78
C GLU A 134 13.18 -13.98 -4.76
N GLU A 135 14.33 -14.62 -4.53
CA GLU A 135 15.57 -13.93 -4.12
C GLU A 135 16.09 -12.96 -5.20
N THR A 136 16.02 -13.35 -6.47
CA THR A 136 16.48 -12.54 -7.61
C THR A 136 15.61 -11.29 -7.78
N GLU A 137 14.29 -11.44 -7.84
CA GLU A 137 13.31 -10.36 -7.99
C GLU A 137 13.32 -9.44 -6.76
N THR A 138 13.40 -10.02 -5.56
CA THR A 138 13.51 -9.26 -4.31
C THR A 138 14.79 -8.41 -4.30
N SER A 139 15.91 -8.94 -4.80
CA SER A 139 17.17 -8.19 -4.88
C SER A 139 17.04 -6.96 -5.80
N VAL A 140 16.42 -7.13 -6.98
CA VAL A 140 16.13 -6.03 -7.92
C VAL A 140 15.26 -4.96 -7.24
N LEU A 141 14.18 -5.37 -6.58
CA LEU A 141 13.29 -4.46 -5.87
C LEU A 141 13.97 -3.73 -4.72
N ARG A 142 14.84 -4.41 -3.95
CA ARG A 142 15.60 -3.78 -2.85
C ARG A 142 16.56 -2.73 -3.38
N ALA A 143 17.33 -3.07 -4.41
CA ALA A 143 18.25 -2.12 -5.04
C ALA A 143 17.50 -0.88 -5.55
N LYS A 144 16.36 -1.09 -6.24
CA LYS A 144 15.55 0.02 -6.75
C LYS A 144 14.92 0.85 -5.63
N MET A 145 14.46 0.19 -4.56
CA MET A 145 13.88 0.87 -3.41
C MET A 145 14.90 1.75 -2.70
N THR A 146 16.15 1.29 -2.55
CA THR A 146 17.23 2.09 -1.99
C THR A 146 17.50 3.33 -2.84
N GLU A 147 17.70 3.16 -4.15
CA GLU A 147 17.89 4.27 -5.09
C GLU A 147 16.75 5.30 -5.01
N TRP A 148 15.51 4.80 -5.01
CA TRP A 148 14.32 5.63 -4.91
C TRP A 148 14.24 6.42 -3.60
N LEU A 149 14.50 5.77 -2.47
CA LEU A 149 14.46 6.45 -1.17
C LEU A 149 15.56 7.50 -1.03
N ASP A 150 16.75 7.23 -1.55
CA ASP A 150 17.86 8.21 -1.59
C ASP A 150 17.47 9.43 -2.43
N GLU A 151 16.82 9.23 -3.58
CA GLU A 151 16.35 10.34 -4.43
C GLU A 151 15.24 11.15 -3.75
N VAL A 152 14.28 10.48 -3.09
CA VAL A 152 13.21 11.12 -2.33
C VAL A 152 13.77 11.94 -1.18
N GLU A 153 14.74 11.41 -0.44
CA GLU A 153 15.40 12.12 0.65
C GLU A 153 16.16 13.34 0.12
N LEU A 154 17.02 13.15 -0.88
CA LEU A 154 17.84 14.22 -1.46
C LEU A 154 17.00 15.38 -2.02
N ARG A 155 15.92 15.06 -2.74
CA ARG A 155 15.15 16.08 -3.48
C ARG A 155 14.00 16.66 -2.68
N LEU A 156 13.44 15.89 -1.73
CA LEU A 156 12.17 16.22 -1.10
C LEU A 156 12.16 16.16 0.43
N ALA A 157 13.29 15.93 1.11
CA ALA A 157 13.34 15.90 2.58
C ALA A 157 12.65 17.11 3.23
N GLY A 158 12.88 18.34 2.75
CA GLY A 158 12.15 19.52 3.26
C GLY A 158 10.67 19.58 2.82
N PRO A 159 10.39 19.58 1.50
CA PRO A 159 9.04 19.74 0.96
C PRO A 159 8.03 18.66 1.38
N LEU A 160 8.42 17.37 1.40
CA LEU A 160 7.50 16.29 1.80
C LEU A 160 7.14 16.35 3.28
N LEU A 161 8.08 16.75 4.13
CA LEU A 161 7.80 16.91 5.56
C LEU A 161 6.74 18.00 5.79
N ASN A 162 6.63 19.00 4.92
CA ASN A 162 5.71 20.11 5.10
C ASN A 162 4.54 20.11 4.11
N ALA A 163 4.40 19.05 3.30
CA ALA A 163 3.36 18.96 2.29
C ALA A 163 1.96 18.89 2.95
N PRO A 164 1.11 19.93 2.81
CA PRO A 164 -0.16 20.01 3.53
C PRO A 164 -1.21 19.01 3.03
N ASN A 165 -0.99 18.40 1.86
CA ASN A 165 -1.98 17.61 1.14
C ASN A 165 -1.66 16.10 1.10
N LEU A 166 -0.67 15.62 1.85
CA LEU A 166 -0.41 14.19 1.95
C LEU A 166 -1.60 13.47 2.56
N SER A 167 -1.93 12.30 2.02
CA SER A 167 -2.90 11.45 2.69
C SER A 167 -2.36 10.97 4.05
N VAL A 168 -3.30 10.56 4.90
CA VAL A 168 -2.99 10.06 6.25
C VAL A 168 -1.95 8.93 6.20
N TRP A 169 -2.08 8.01 5.25
CA TRP A 169 -1.16 6.87 5.09
C TRP A 169 0.23 7.29 4.64
N SER A 170 0.29 8.17 3.64
CA SER A 170 1.53 8.76 3.12
C SER A 170 2.35 9.44 4.21
N ARG A 171 1.68 10.09 5.17
CA ARG A 171 2.35 10.77 6.28
C ARG A 171 3.06 9.80 7.22
N GLU A 172 2.46 8.64 7.50
CA GLU A 172 3.06 7.63 8.40
C GLU A 172 4.34 7.01 7.81
N LEU A 173 4.41 6.97 6.49
CA LEU A 173 5.59 6.53 5.76
C LEU A 173 6.79 7.48 5.91
N PHE A 174 6.57 8.80 5.80
CA PHE A 174 7.65 9.79 5.79
C PHE A 174 7.94 10.43 7.16
N LYS A 175 7.04 10.30 8.13
CA LYS A 175 7.26 10.77 9.50
C LYS A 175 6.95 9.70 10.58
N PRO A 176 7.55 8.50 10.51
CA PRO A 176 7.30 7.47 11.52
C PRO A 176 7.76 7.88 12.94
N GLN A 177 8.80 8.71 13.05
CA GLN A 177 9.43 9.14 14.31
C GLN A 177 8.55 10.04 15.18
N ILE A 178 7.53 10.69 14.59
CA ILE A 178 6.56 11.48 15.37
C ILE A 178 5.35 10.63 15.81
N GLY A 179 5.35 9.33 15.48
CA GLY A 179 4.27 8.37 15.69
C GLY A 179 3.01 8.69 14.87
N PHE A 180 1.88 8.06 15.17
CA PHE A 180 0.63 8.16 14.37
C PHE A 180 0.03 9.56 14.27
N SER A 181 -0.71 9.82 13.18
CA SER A 181 -1.45 11.07 12.98
C SER A 181 -2.68 11.17 13.87
N PRO A 182 -3.19 12.37 14.15
CA PRO A 182 -4.46 12.52 14.85
C PRO A 182 -5.60 11.72 14.21
N GLN A 183 -5.55 11.51 12.88
CA GLN A 183 -6.52 10.68 12.15
C GLN A 183 -6.40 9.19 12.46
N LEU A 184 -5.19 8.65 12.64
CA LEU A 184 -5.01 7.24 13.04
C LEU A 184 -5.05 7.04 14.55
N GLN A 185 -4.72 8.06 15.34
CA GLN A 185 -4.86 8.03 16.80
C GLN A 185 -6.33 8.05 17.24
N THR A 186 -7.24 8.67 16.49
CA THR A 186 -8.66 8.71 16.85
C THR A 186 -9.38 7.45 16.36
N TRP A 187 -9.97 6.64 17.25
CA TRP A 187 -10.63 5.38 16.87
C TRP A 187 -11.72 5.60 15.80
N SER A 188 -12.59 6.58 16.02
CA SER A 188 -13.71 6.90 15.11
C SER A 188 -13.27 7.34 13.71
N LYS A 189 -12.05 7.87 13.56
CA LYS A 189 -11.46 8.23 12.26
C LYS A 189 -10.78 7.02 11.63
N LEU A 190 -10.04 6.23 12.42
CA LEU A 190 -9.40 5.00 11.97
C LEU A 190 -10.42 4.02 11.37
N ILE A 191 -11.52 3.71 12.07
CA ILE A 191 -12.53 2.76 11.57
C ILE A 191 -13.15 3.18 10.23
N LYS A 192 -13.29 4.49 9.98
CA LYS A 192 -13.79 5.02 8.70
C LYS A 192 -12.79 4.74 7.58
N LEU A 193 -11.50 4.85 7.86
CA LEU A 193 -10.43 4.57 6.91
C LEU A 193 -10.27 3.06 6.64
N LEU A 194 -10.53 2.22 7.64
CA LEU A 194 -10.44 0.75 7.56
C LEU A 194 -11.68 0.06 6.98
N ARG A 195 -12.74 0.79 6.61
CA ARG A 195 -14.03 0.23 6.17
C ARG A 195 -13.92 -0.88 5.11
N ASN A 196 -12.91 -0.83 4.25
CA ASN A 196 -12.73 -1.78 3.15
C ASN A 196 -11.58 -2.80 3.37
N GLU A 197 -10.85 -2.71 4.49
CA GLU A 197 -9.79 -3.64 4.86
C GLU A 197 -10.40 -4.98 5.29
N GLN A 198 -9.98 -6.07 4.65
CA GLN A 198 -10.50 -7.40 4.99
C GLN A 198 -9.61 -8.14 5.97
N ASN A 199 -8.28 -7.99 5.85
CA ASN A 199 -7.32 -8.71 6.70
C ASN A 199 -7.51 -8.34 8.18
N LEU A 200 -7.93 -7.12 8.44
CA LEU A 200 -8.12 -6.58 9.79
C LEU A 200 -9.60 -6.47 10.20
N LYS A 201 -10.54 -6.94 9.37
CA LYS A 201 -11.99 -6.74 9.58
C LYS A 201 -12.49 -7.34 10.89
N VAL A 202 -12.04 -8.56 11.19
CA VAL A 202 -12.49 -9.26 12.40
C VAL A 202 -12.01 -8.50 13.63
N LEU A 203 -10.70 -8.22 13.74
CA LEU A 203 -10.13 -7.48 14.85
C LEU A 203 -10.78 -6.10 15.02
N THR A 204 -10.96 -5.34 13.92
CA THR A 204 -11.62 -4.03 13.95
C THR A 204 -13.04 -4.11 14.49
N LYS A 205 -13.79 -5.15 14.10
CA LYS A 205 -15.14 -5.40 14.60
C LYS A 205 -15.13 -5.72 16.09
N ARG A 206 -14.29 -6.65 16.54
CA ARG A 206 -14.20 -7.05 17.97
C ARG A 206 -13.86 -5.87 18.88
N ILE A 207 -12.94 -4.99 18.45
CA ILE A 207 -12.62 -3.76 19.19
C ILE A 207 -13.83 -2.81 19.23
N SER A 208 -14.52 -2.63 18.10
CA SER A 208 -15.73 -1.79 18.02
C SER A 208 -16.86 -2.29 18.92
N ASP A 209 -17.07 -3.60 18.95
CA ASP A 209 -18.12 -4.27 19.71
C ASP A 209 -17.75 -4.46 21.19
N ARG A 210 -16.54 -4.04 21.59
CA ARG A 210 -16.00 -4.14 22.97
C ARG A 210 -15.87 -5.57 23.49
N GLU A 211 -15.68 -6.53 22.59
CA GLU A 211 -15.54 -7.95 22.92
C GLU A 211 -14.08 -8.27 23.31
N TRP A 212 -13.61 -7.70 24.42
CA TRP A 212 -12.17 -7.69 24.78
C TRP A 212 -11.51 -9.06 24.84
N TYR A 213 -12.22 -10.07 25.33
CA TYR A 213 -11.70 -11.45 25.38
C TYR A 213 -11.38 -11.98 23.97
N LEU A 214 -12.16 -11.59 22.95
CA LEU A 214 -11.90 -11.96 21.56
C LEU A 214 -10.82 -11.10 20.92
N VAL A 215 -10.66 -9.85 21.37
CA VAL A 215 -9.58 -8.98 20.88
C VAL A 215 -8.22 -9.62 21.18
N ALA A 216 -7.99 -10.08 22.41
CA ALA A 216 -6.73 -10.72 22.80
C ALA A 216 -6.41 -11.94 21.91
N ASN A 217 -7.39 -12.81 21.69
CA ASN A 217 -7.27 -13.99 20.83
C ASN A 217 -7.07 -13.66 19.34
N ASN A 218 -7.39 -12.44 18.92
CA ASN A 218 -7.32 -12.02 17.52
C ASN A 218 -6.09 -11.13 17.24
N LEU A 219 -5.25 -10.86 18.24
CA LEU A 219 -4.00 -10.12 18.05
C LEU A 219 -2.92 -10.93 17.33
N ASP A 220 -3.06 -12.26 17.27
CA ASP A 220 -2.13 -13.14 16.54
C ASP A 220 -2.07 -12.82 15.04
N ILE A 221 -3.10 -12.17 14.49
CA ILE A 221 -3.09 -11.64 13.10
C ILE A 221 -1.92 -10.67 12.84
N MET A 222 -1.43 -9.99 13.89
CA MET A 222 -0.26 -9.12 13.77
C MET A 222 0.98 -9.96 13.47
N GLU A 223 1.15 -11.08 14.16
CA GLU A 223 2.26 -11.99 13.93
C GLU A 223 2.22 -12.55 12.50
N GLU A 224 1.04 -12.87 11.98
CA GLU A 224 0.86 -13.33 10.60
C GLU A 224 1.24 -12.24 9.58
N ILE A 225 0.71 -11.02 9.73
CA ILE A 225 0.94 -9.89 8.81
C ILE A 225 2.42 -9.47 8.76
N PHE A 226 3.14 -9.59 9.88
CA PHE A 226 4.55 -9.21 10.01
C PHE A 226 5.53 -10.37 9.96
N SER A 227 5.04 -11.60 9.74
CA SER A 227 5.88 -12.80 9.65
C SER A 227 6.95 -12.69 8.55
N SER A 228 7.94 -13.59 8.60
CA SER A 228 8.96 -13.70 7.57
C SER A 228 8.40 -14.16 6.21
N GLN A 229 7.19 -14.72 6.19
CA GLN A 229 6.45 -15.12 4.99
C GLN A 229 5.00 -14.66 5.12
N PRO A 230 4.74 -13.36 4.91
CA PRO A 230 3.42 -12.79 5.14
C PRO A 230 2.39 -13.34 4.13
N PRO A 231 1.11 -13.38 4.51
CA PRO A 231 0.05 -13.84 3.61
C PRO A 231 0.00 -12.96 2.37
N THR A 232 -0.34 -13.55 1.23
CA THR A 232 -0.58 -12.82 -0.01
C THR A 232 -2.07 -12.92 -0.40
N PRO A 233 -2.72 -11.81 -0.80
CA PRO A 233 -2.17 -10.47 -1.00
C PRO A 233 -2.10 -9.62 0.27
N LEU A 234 -0.95 -8.97 0.50
CA LEU A 234 -0.75 -7.98 1.57
C LEU A 234 -0.13 -6.71 0.99
N SER A 235 -0.64 -5.55 1.40
CA SER A 235 -0.09 -4.25 1.00
C SER A 235 0.65 -3.57 2.15
N SER A 236 1.58 -2.68 1.81
CA SER A 236 2.25 -1.82 2.78
C SER A 236 1.25 -0.97 3.59
N HIS A 237 0.16 -0.54 2.92
CA HIS A 237 -0.96 0.15 3.55
C HIS A 237 -1.65 -0.70 4.64
N THR A 238 -1.92 -1.99 4.38
CA THR A 238 -2.48 -2.91 5.38
C THR A 238 -1.57 -3.05 6.59
N ARG A 239 -0.24 -3.07 6.41
CA ARG A 239 0.72 -3.18 7.53
C ARG A 239 0.72 -1.93 8.40
N VAL A 240 0.70 -0.73 7.81
CA VAL A 240 0.54 0.52 8.58
C VAL A 240 -0.79 0.53 9.36
N ALA A 241 -1.88 0.06 8.73
CA ALA A 241 -3.17 -0.10 9.39
C ALA A 241 -3.15 -1.12 10.55
N ALA A 242 -2.41 -2.21 10.41
CA ALA A 242 -2.22 -3.22 11.44
C ALA A 242 -1.48 -2.62 12.65
N LEU A 243 -0.40 -1.87 12.42
CA LEU A 243 0.29 -1.12 13.48
C LEU A 243 -0.63 -0.12 14.18
N ALA A 244 -1.50 0.58 13.44
CA ALA A 244 -2.46 1.50 14.04
C ALA A 244 -3.45 0.75 14.95
N LEU A 245 -3.97 -0.41 14.53
CA LEU A 245 -4.83 -1.23 15.38
C LEU A 245 -4.10 -1.77 16.62
N LEU A 246 -2.84 -2.18 16.47
CA LEU A 246 -2.01 -2.62 17.59
C LEU A 246 -1.82 -1.49 18.61
N PHE A 247 -1.54 -0.27 18.13
CA PHE A 247 -1.51 0.93 18.95
C PHE A 247 -2.83 1.13 19.72
N HIS A 248 -3.99 1.04 19.07
CA HIS A 248 -5.28 1.14 19.77
C HIS A 248 -5.47 0.03 20.81
N ALA A 249 -5.07 -1.20 20.51
CA ALA A 249 -5.22 -2.34 21.41
C ALA A 249 -4.43 -2.16 22.73
N MET A 250 -3.28 -1.49 22.71
CA MET A 250 -2.47 -1.21 23.90
C MET A 250 -3.20 -0.33 24.94
N TYR A 251 -4.22 0.44 24.53
CA TYR A 251 -4.93 1.36 25.42
C TYR A 251 -6.34 0.87 25.78
N ILE A 252 -6.73 -0.33 25.34
CA ILE A 252 -8.00 -0.93 25.72
C ILE A 252 -8.06 -1.11 27.25
N PRO A 253 -9.21 -0.84 27.91
CA PRO A 253 -9.39 -1.01 29.35
C PRO A 253 -9.56 -2.49 29.75
N SER A 254 -8.72 -3.37 29.18
CA SER A 254 -8.59 -4.78 29.56
C SER A 254 -7.10 -5.06 29.75
N HIS A 255 -6.73 -5.53 30.94
CA HIS A 255 -5.35 -5.86 31.27
C HIS A 255 -4.79 -6.94 30.35
N GLU A 256 -5.59 -7.97 30.04
CA GLU A 256 -5.21 -9.07 29.16
C GLU A 256 -4.89 -8.58 27.74
N VAL A 257 -5.80 -7.81 27.14
CA VAL A 257 -5.61 -7.26 25.79
C VAL A 257 -4.39 -6.37 25.73
N ARG A 258 -4.25 -5.46 26.70
CA ARG A 258 -3.13 -4.53 26.76
C ARG A 258 -1.80 -5.25 26.92
N LYS A 259 -1.72 -6.23 27.81
CA LYS A 259 -0.52 -7.06 28.00
C LYS A 259 -0.16 -7.77 26.69
N LYS A 260 -1.10 -8.49 26.08
CA LYS A 260 -0.89 -9.18 24.79
C LYS A 260 -0.45 -8.22 23.69
N ALA A 261 -1.07 -7.04 23.57
CA ALA A 261 -0.71 -6.04 22.56
C ALA A 261 0.72 -5.51 22.75
N VAL A 262 1.12 -5.21 23.99
CA VAL A 262 2.50 -4.78 24.32
C VAL A 262 3.50 -5.91 24.06
N ASP A 263 3.17 -7.14 24.44
CA ASP A 263 4.02 -8.31 24.22
C ASP A 263 4.19 -8.56 22.72
N THR A 264 3.11 -8.48 21.93
CA THR A 264 3.16 -8.55 20.47
C THR A 264 4.03 -7.42 19.88
N ALA A 265 3.87 -6.17 20.32
CA ALA A 265 4.69 -5.05 19.84
C ALA A 265 6.19 -5.28 20.09
N ARG A 266 6.55 -5.78 21.28
CA ARG A 266 7.94 -6.13 21.62
C ARG A 266 8.47 -7.31 20.82
N ALA A 267 7.64 -8.34 20.63
CA ALA A 267 7.97 -9.51 19.82
C ALA A 267 8.31 -9.09 18.37
N LEU A 268 7.46 -8.26 17.77
CA LEU A 268 7.68 -7.70 16.42
C LEU A 268 9.00 -6.92 16.31
N LEU A 269 9.44 -6.22 17.36
CA LEU A 269 10.69 -5.44 17.35
C LEU A 269 11.95 -6.28 17.57
N SER A 270 11.85 -7.46 18.20
CA SER A 270 13.00 -8.20 18.73
C SER A 270 13.20 -9.60 18.15
N GLU A 271 12.13 -10.24 17.68
CA GLU A 271 12.20 -11.62 17.21
C GLU A 271 12.54 -11.68 15.71
N GLY A 272 13.58 -12.44 15.35
CA GLY A 272 14.04 -12.59 13.96
C GLY A 272 13.07 -13.33 13.02
N ARG A 273 11.96 -13.89 13.56
CA ARG A 273 10.89 -14.48 12.74
C ARG A 273 9.99 -13.44 12.07
N PHE A 274 10.07 -12.18 12.50
CA PHE A 274 9.31 -11.08 11.92
C PHE A 274 10.15 -10.23 11.00
N PHE A 275 9.47 -9.47 10.15
CA PHE A 275 10.09 -8.54 9.24
C PHE A 275 9.28 -7.26 9.20
N LEU A 276 9.97 -6.14 9.33
CA LEU A 276 9.43 -4.80 9.24
C LEU A 276 10.28 -3.99 8.27
N PHE A 277 9.63 -3.13 7.49
CA PHE A 277 10.35 -2.08 6.80
C PHE A 277 10.83 -1.03 7.81
N LYS A 278 11.88 -0.28 7.45
CA LYS A 278 12.48 0.73 8.34
C LYS A 278 11.44 1.69 8.94
N HIS A 279 10.53 2.22 8.13
CA HIS A 279 9.48 3.14 8.60
C HIS A 279 8.48 2.48 9.55
N GLU A 280 8.12 1.21 9.32
CA GLU A 280 7.23 0.44 10.19
C GLU A 280 7.89 0.16 11.54
N TRP A 281 9.18 -0.20 11.52
CA TRP A 281 9.98 -0.43 12.73
C TRP A 281 10.09 0.86 13.55
N THR A 282 10.46 1.98 12.93
CA THR A 282 10.56 3.28 13.62
C THR A 282 9.22 3.72 14.20
N LEU A 283 8.12 3.50 13.49
CA LEU A 283 6.78 3.83 13.97
C LEU A 283 6.37 2.96 15.17
N LEU A 284 6.61 1.65 15.08
CA LEU A 284 6.34 0.68 16.14
C LEU A 284 7.16 0.97 17.40
N GLU A 285 8.46 1.20 17.25
CA GLU A 285 9.35 1.59 18.34
C GLU A 285 8.84 2.87 19.02
N LYS A 286 8.49 3.89 18.22
CA LYS A 286 8.03 5.18 18.72
C LYS A 286 6.81 5.04 19.64
N PHE A 287 5.73 4.41 19.18
CA PHE A 287 4.51 4.32 20.01
C PHE A 287 4.66 3.33 21.17
N THR A 288 5.51 2.31 21.03
CA THR A 288 5.79 1.36 22.13
C THR A 288 6.54 2.04 23.26
N ASN A 289 7.57 2.83 22.94
CA ASN A 289 8.34 3.59 23.93
C ASN A 289 7.49 4.68 24.60
N ASP A 290 6.68 5.42 23.83
CA ASP A 290 5.77 6.43 24.38
C ASP A 290 4.76 5.85 25.37
N PHE A 291 4.26 4.65 25.10
CA PHE A 291 3.35 3.93 25.98
C PHE A 291 4.04 3.51 27.28
N VAL A 292 5.23 2.91 27.20
CA VAL A 292 5.96 2.39 28.37
C VAL A 292 6.47 3.51 29.27
N GLU A 293 7.03 4.56 28.70
CA GLU A 293 7.71 5.62 29.45
C GLU A 293 6.76 6.67 30.04
N ASN A 294 5.46 6.55 29.79
CA ASN A 294 4.46 7.46 30.34
C ASN A 294 4.77 8.97 30.12
N ARG A 295 5.43 9.33 29.00
CA ARG A 295 5.89 10.71 28.69
C ARG A 295 4.75 11.74 28.61
N PRO A 296 4.89 12.99 29.10
CA PRO A 296 3.92 14.06 28.85
C PRO A 296 3.86 14.41 27.35
N GLY A 297 2.67 14.41 26.73
CA GLY A 297 2.49 14.55 25.27
C GLY A 297 2.13 13.26 24.52
N LYS A 298 1.75 12.20 25.25
CA LYS A 298 1.45 10.85 24.76
C LYS A 298 0.56 10.82 23.53
N GLN A 299 0.89 9.91 22.62
CA GLN A 299 -0.10 9.37 21.71
C GLN A 299 -1.07 8.55 22.55
N ILE A 300 -2.28 9.03 22.74
CA ILE A 300 -3.34 8.28 23.41
C ILE A 300 -4.46 8.14 22.39
N PRO A 301 -4.92 6.92 22.10
CA PRO A 301 -6.11 6.76 21.31
C PRO A 301 -7.33 7.28 22.08
N ILE A 302 -8.26 7.89 21.35
CA ILE A 302 -9.56 8.37 21.86
C ILE A 302 -10.57 7.24 21.81
#